data_AF-A0A2H6H1C8-F1
#
_entry.id   AF-A0A2H6H1C8-F1
#
_cell.length_a   1.000
_cell.length_b   1.000
_cell.length_c   1.000
_cell.angle_alpha   90.00
_cell.angle_beta   90.00
_cell.angle_gamma   90.00
#
_symmetry.space_group_name_H-M   'P 1'
#
loop_
_entity.id
_entity.type
_entity.pdbx_description
1 polymer ?
#
loop_
_entity_poly.entity_id
_entity_poly.type
_entity_poly.pdbx_seq_one_letter_code
_entity_poly.pdbx_strand_id
1 'polypeptide(L)'
;MGGLLTHLGIALAGLLVGYLGFKKASYGWSFFAGHIIPDALKFGITGLKLWTISPGRIIGDSLFWKIEALSSNYNLWIILGIFVIALSFFLYHIHKIRKSEMKTINRSYIFFLAGVFIHLIVDIFVIEKSYWF
;
A
#
# COMPACT_ATOMS: atom_id res chain seq x y z
N MET A 1 2.94 -4.17 -19.37
CA MET A 1 2.02 -4.53 -18.23
C MET A 1 2.65 -5.48 -17.19
N GLY A 2 3.93 -5.85 -17.30
CA GLY A 2 4.56 -6.80 -16.37
C GLY A 2 4.71 -6.29 -14.92
N GLY A 3 4.89 -4.98 -14.75
CA GLY A 3 4.97 -4.33 -13.43
C GLY A 3 3.73 -4.59 -12.56
N LEU A 4 2.54 -4.18 -13.00
CA LEU A 4 1.28 -4.38 -12.25
C LEU A 4 1.02 -5.84 -11.87
N LEU A 5 1.30 -6.78 -12.78
CA LEU A 5 1.13 -8.20 -12.51
C LEU A 5 2.12 -8.71 -11.45
N THR A 6 3.35 -8.17 -11.44
CA THR A 6 4.35 -8.49 -10.42
C THR A 6 3.88 -8.01 -9.05
N HIS A 7 3.39 -6.78 -8.93
CA HIS A 7 2.83 -6.25 -7.68
C HIS A 7 1.62 -7.07 -7.22
N LEU A 8 0.71 -7.42 -8.13
CA LEU A 8 -0.44 -8.25 -7.78
C LEU A 8 -0.01 -9.65 -7.28
N GLY A 9 0.96 -10.27 -7.96
CA GLY A 9 1.50 -11.57 -7.54
C GLY A 9 2.14 -11.52 -6.14
N ILE A 10 2.94 -10.49 -5.86
CA ILE A 10 3.56 -10.29 -4.55
C ILE A 10 2.52 -9.99 -3.49
N ALA A 11 1.51 -9.16 -3.79
CA ALA A 11 0.40 -8.87 -2.89
C ALA A 11 -0.37 -10.14 -2.51
N LEU A 12 -0.69 -10.99 -3.49
CA LEU A 12 -1.38 -12.27 -3.27
C LEU A 12 -0.52 -13.25 -2.44
N ALA A 13 0.77 -13.34 -2.74
CA ALA A 13 1.69 -14.16 -1.96
C ALA A 13 1.77 -13.68 -0.50
N GLY A 14 1.90 -12.36 -0.28
CA GLY A 14 1.91 -11.79 1.06
C GLY A 14 0.58 -11.94 1.80
N LEU A 15 -0.55 -11.89 1.09
CA LEU A 15 -1.87 -12.21 1.66
C LEU A 15 -1.90 -13.64 2.18
N LEU A 16 -1.43 -14.61 1.38
CA LEU A 16 -1.35 -16.03 1.76
C LEU A 16 -0.43 -16.24 2.96
N VAL A 17 0.76 -15.65 2.95
CA VAL A 17 1.72 -15.73 4.07
C VAL A 17 1.12 -15.13 5.35
N GLY A 18 0.48 -13.97 5.25
CA GLY A 18 -0.19 -13.33 6.39
C GLY A 18 -1.35 -14.17 6.93
N TYR A 19 -2.15 -14.76 6.04
CA TYR A 19 -3.28 -15.61 6.42
C TYR A 19 -2.83 -16.91 7.08
N LEU A 20 -1.91 -17.66 6.44
CA LEU A 20 -1.46 -18.97 6.91
C LEU A 20 -0.52 -18.87 8.11
N GLY A 21 0.41 -17.91 8.10
CA GLY A 21 1.44 -17.76 9.14
C GLY A 21 0.88 -17.25 10.47
N PHE A 22 -0.08 -16.34 10.43
CA PHE A 22 -0.63 -15.71 11.64
C PHE A 22 -2.07 -16.14 11.97
N LYS A 23 -2.66 -17.00 11.13
CA LYS A 23 -4.05 -17.49 11.25
C LYS A 23 -5.07 -16.35 11.38
N LYS A 24 -4.78 -15.19 10.78
CA LYS A 24 -5.63 -13.99 10.82
C LYS A 24 -5.66 -13.31 9.46
N ALA A 25 -6.81 -13.41 8.80
CA ALA A 25 -7.05 -12.81 7.48
C ALA A 25 -6.82 -11.30 7.47
N SER A 26 -7.12 -10.59 8.57
CA SER A 26 -6.90 -9.15 8.67
C SER A 26 -5.45 -8.75 8.37
N TYR A 27 -4.46 -9.56 8.75
CA TYR A 27 -3.05 -9.23 8.54
C TYR A 27 -2.62 -9.45 7.09
N GLY A 28 -3.06 -10.54 6.47
CA GLY A 28 -2.85 -10.79 5.04
C GLY A 28 -3.51 -9.70 4.17
N TRP A 29 -4.75 -9.33 4.49
CA TRP A 29 -5.44 -8.23 3.79
C TRP A 29 -4.77 -6.87 4.02
N SER A 30 -4.25 -6.61 5.22
CA SER A 30 -3.50 -5.37 5.47
C SER A 30 -2.21 -5.32 4.65
N PHE A 31 -1.47 -6.42 4.55
CA PHE A 31 -0.31 -6.51 3.66
C PHE A 31 -0.70 -6.25 2.20
N PHE A 32 -1.71 -6.97 1.72
CA PHE A 32 -2.21 -6.82 0.35
C PHE A 32 -2.58 -5.36 0.05
N ALA A 33 -3.35 -4.73 0.94
CA ALA A 33 -3.72 -3.33 0.80
C ALA A 33 -2.47 -2.42 0.82
N GLY A 34 -1.54 -2.65 1.73
CA GLY A 34 -0.28 -1.90 1.77
C GLY A 34 0.52 -2.01 0.48
N HIS A 35 0.49 -3.18 -0.16
CA HIS A 35 1.20 -3.41 -1.40
C HIS A 35 0.49 -2.85 -2.64
N ILE A 36 -0.85 -2.71 -2.62
CA ILE A 36 -1.63 -2.29 -3.80
C ILE A 36 -2.02 -0.81 -3.75
N ILE A 37 -2.15 -0.21 -2.56
CA ILE A 37 -2.59 1.18 -2.45
C ILE A 37 -1.66 2.17 -3.18
N PRO A 38 -0.32 2.07 -3.14
CA PRO A 38 0.53 3.00 -3.87
C PRO A 38 0.21 3.02 -5.39
N ASP A 39 0.07 1.83 -6.00
CA ASP A 39 -0.40 1.67 -7.39
C ASP A 39 -1.80 2.25 -7.61
N ALA A 40 -2.74 1.93 -6.71
CA ALA A 40 -4.11 2.39 -6.81
C ALA A 40 -4.20 3.93 -6.74
N LEU A 41 -3.32 4.60 -6.00
CA LEU A 41 -3.24 6.05 -5.95
C LEU A 41 -2.77 6.62 -7.30
N LYS A 42 -1.62 6.15 -7.82
CA LYS A 42 -1.04 6.69 -9.05
C LYS A 42 -1.88 6.38 -10.29
N PHE A 43 -2.34 5.14 -10.44
CA PHE A 43 -3.20 4.74 -11.56
C PHE A 43 -4.64 5.19 -11.40
N GLY A 44 -5.20 5.13 -10.18
CA GLY A 44 -6.60 5.49 -9.94
C GLY A 44 -6.85 6.98 -10.10
N ILE A 45 -6.09 7.84 -9.44
CA ILE A 45 -6.30 9.30 -9.50
C ILE A 45 -6.05 9.82 -10.92
N THR A 46 -4.96 9.38 -11.55
CA THR A 46 -4.64 9.80 -12.92
C THR A 46 -5.63 9.23 -13.94
N GLY A 47 -6.04 7.98 -13.77
CA GLY A 47 -7.04 7.32 -14.62
C GLY A 47 -8.39 8.02 -14.56
N LEU A 48 -8.83 8.45 -13.37
CA LEU A 48 -10.05 9.23 -13.19
C LEU A 48 -9.96 10.60 -13.88
N LYS A 49 -8.82 11.30 -13.75
CA LYS A 49 -8.60 12.59 -14.46
C LYS A 49 -8.72 12.42 -15.97
N LEU A 50 -8.13 11.36 -16.52
CA LEU A 50 -8.05 11.11 -17.95
C LEU A 50 -9.25 10.34 -18.50
N TRP A 51 -10.19 9.93 -17.64
CA TRP A 51 -11.31 9.05 -17.98
C TRP A 51 -10.86 7.79 -18.75
N THR A 52 -9.78 7.16 -18.29
CA THR A 52 -9.18 5.99 -18.95
C THR A 52 -8.65 4.99 -17.94
N ILE A 53 -8.68 3.72 -18.32
CA ILE A 53 -8.03 2.62 -17.59
C ILE A 53 -6.75 2.14 -18.28
N SER A 54 -6.39 2.75 -19.43
CA SER A 54 -5.21 2.35 -20.20
C SER A 54 -3.91 2.78 -19.49
N PRO A 55 -3.06 1.85 -19.02
CA PRO A 55 -1.85 2.18 -18.28
C PRO A 55 -0.88 3.05 -19.10
N GLY A 56 -0.75 2.78 -20.41
CA GLY A 56 0.13 3.55 -21.28
C GLY A 56 -0.28 5.03 -21.40
N ARG A 57 -1.59 5.33 -21.43
CA ARG A 57 -2.08 6.72 -21.41
C ARG A 57 -1.89 7.37 -20.04
N ILE A 58 -2.04 6.60 -18.96
CA ILE A 58 -1.89 7.07 -17.59
C ILE A 58 -0.44 7.44 -17.27
N ILE A 59 0.51 6.57 -17.61
CA ILE A 59 1.95 6.77 -17.35
C ILE A 59 2.48 7.97 -18.17
N GLY A 60 1.88 8.27 -19.32
CA GLY A 60 2.23 9.44 -20.13
C GLY A 60 1.80 10.80 -19.54
N ASP A 61 0.96 10.84 -18.50
CA ASP A 61 0.46 12.09 -17.92
C ASP A 61 1.35 12.59 -16.78
N SER A 62 1.59 13.91 -16.73
CA SER A 62 2.46 14.51 -15.71
C SER A 62 1.93 14.37 -14.27
N LEU A 63 0.62 14.17 -14.08
CA LEU A 63 0.04 13.91 -12.77
C LEU A 63 0.48 12.55 -12.22
N PHE A 64 0.61 11.53 -13.08
CA PHE A 64 1.09 10.21 -12.67
C PHE A 64 2.43 10.33 -11.96
N TRP A 65 3.40 11.02 -12.57
CA TRP A 65 4.75 11.19 -12.01
C TRP A 65 4.78 12.03 -10.74
N LYS A 66 3.86 12.99 -10.59
CA LYS A 66 3.71 13.75 -9.33
C LYS A 66 3.18 12.86 -8.19
N ILE A 67 2.20 12.02 -8.49
CA ILE A 67 1.65 11.08 -7.51
C ILE A 67 2.64 9.96 -7.21
N GLU A 68 3.41 9.51 -8.21
CA GLU A 68 4.48 8.54 -8.03
C GLU A 68 5.53 9.07 -7.07
N ALA A 69 6.02 10.30 -7.27
CA ALA A 69 6.99 10.91 -6.35
C ALA A 69 6.49 11.00 -4.90
N LEU A 70 5.18 11.19 -4.69
CA LEU A 70 4.56 11.21 -3.37
C LEU A 70 4.39 9.79 -2.79
N SER A 71 3.80 8.88 -3.56
CA SER A 71 3.49 7.52 -3.14
C SER A 71 4.74 6.63 -3.02
N SER A 72 5.82 6.98 -3.72
CA SER A 72 7.14 6.35 -3.59
C SER A 72 7.97 6.84 -2.40
N ASN A 73 7.48 7.84 -1.66
CA ASN A 73 8.22 8.44 -0.54
C ASN A 73 8.01 7.64 0.76
N TYR A 74 9.05 6.94 1.21
CA TYR A 74 9.06 6.21 2.48
C TYR A 74 8.63 7.05 3.69
N ASN A 75 9.03 8.32 3.74
CA ASN A 75 8.71 9.21 4.86
C ASN A 75 7.20 9.48 4.96
N LEU A 76 6.48 9.56 3.83
CA LEU A 76 5.03 9.75 3.81
C LEU A 76 4.34 8.60 4.57
N TRP A 77 4.71 7.36 4.26
CA TRP A 77 4.10 6.17 4.85
C TRP A 77 4.46 5.99 6.32
N ILE A 78 5.69 6.35 6.71
CA ILE A 78 6.12 6.36 8.12
C ILE A 78 5.32 7.41 8.90
N ILE A 79 5.17 8.63 8.39
CA ILE A 79 4.41 9.71 9.04
C ILE A 79 2.94 9.31 9.18
N LEU A 80 2.31 8.79 8.12
CA LEU A 80 0.95 8.24 8.19
C LEU A 80 0.86 7.14 9.25
N GLY A 81 1.93 6.38 9.44
CA GLY A 81 1.96 5.32 10.45
C GLY A 81 2.02 5.79 11.87
N ILE A 82 2.88 6.78 12.13
CA ILE A 82 2.91 7.45 13.42
C ILE A 82 1.54 8.04 13.71
N PHE A 83 0.90 8.68 12.72
CA PHE A 83 -0.45 9.22 12.86
C PHE A 83 -1.50 8.16 13.20
N VAL A 84 -1.54 7.03 12.47
CA VAL A 84 -2.50 5.93 12.75
C VAL A 84 -2.29 5.33 14.14
N ILE A 85 -1.03 5.12 14.55
CA ILE A 85 -0.71 4.60 15.88
C ILE A 85 -1.14 5.59 16.96
N ALA A 86 -0.82 6.88 16.79
CA ALA A 86 -1.21 7.93 17.73
C ALA A 86 -2.73 8.06 17.83
N LEU A 87 -3.44 8.02 16.69
CA LEU A 87 -4.90 8.04 16.66
C LEU A 87 -5.50 6.83 17.36
N SER A 88 -4.96 5.63 17.14
CA SER A 88 -5.43 4.41 17.82
C SER A 88 -5.28 4.53 19.35
N PHE A 89 -4.16 5.11 19.80
CA PHE A 89 -3.89 5.33 21.22
C PHE A 89 -4.86 6.37 21.80
N PHE A 90 -5.09 7.47 21.08
CA PHE A 90 -6.08 8.49 21.47
C PHE A 90 -7.48 7.88 21.60
N LEU A 91 -7.94 7.13 20.59
CA LEU A 91 -9.25 6.46 20.61
C LEU A 91 -9.40 5.48 21.78
N TYR A 92 -8.31 4.78 22.14
CA TYR A 92 -8.28 3.93 23.32
C TYR A 92 -8.39 4.76 24.62
N HIS A 93 -7.65 5.86 24.71
CA HIS A 93 -7.65 6.75 25.88
C HIS A 93 -9.04 7.34 26.15
N ILE A 94 -9.78 7.75 25.11
CA ILE A 94 -11.17 8.23 25.22
C ILE A 94 -12.22 7.11 25.26
N HIS A 95 -11.78 5.85 25.43
CA HIS A 95 -12.61 4.65 25.59
C HIS A 95 -13.56 4.38 24.41
N LYS A 96 -13.22 4.87 23.21
CA LYS A 96 -13.96 4.56 21.97
C LYS A 96 -13.63 3.18 21.42
N ILE A 97 -12.45 2.65 21.74
CA ILE A 97 -12.03 1.30 21.36
C ILE A 97 -11.43 0.56 22.57
N ARG A 98 -11.51 -0.77 22.54
CA ARG A 98 -10.92 -1.66 23.54
C ARG A 98 -9.43 -1.87 23.27
N LYS A 99 -8.68 -2.23 24.31
CA LYS A 99 -7.23 -2.54 24.20
C LYS A 99 -6.94 -3.64 23.17
N SER A 100 -7.83 -4.62 23.01
CA SER A 100 -7.72 -5.70 22.02
C SER A 100 -7.88 -5.20 20.58
N GLU A 101 -8.77 -4.23 20.36
CA GLU A 101 -9.00 -3.59 19.06
C GLU A 101 -7.81 -2.71 18.68
N MET A 102 -7.31 -1.88 19.60
CA MET A 102 -6.09 -1.09 19.40
C MET A 102 -4.90 -1.98 19.01
N LYS A 103 -4.68 -3.10 19.73
CA LYS A 103 -3.63 -4.08 19.38
C LYS A 103 -3.82 -4.67 17.97
N THR A 104 -5.07 -4.90 17.56
CA THR A 104 -5.37 -5.43 16.23
C THR A 104 -5.10 -4.40 15.14
N ILE A 105 -5.56 -3.15 15.33
CA ILE A 105 -5.28 -2.02 14.44
C ILE A 105 -3.78 -1.84 14.26
N ASN A 106 -3.02 -1.77 15.37
CA ASN A 106 -1.57 -1.54 15.30
C ASN A 106 -0.84 -2.68 14.59
N ARG A 107 -1.21 -3.94 14.84
CA ARG A 107 -0.64 -5.09 14.13
C ARG A 107 -0.99 -5.07 12.66
N SER A 108 -2.27 -4.87 12.31
CA SER A 108 -2.71 -4.72 10.93
C SER A 108 -1.92 -3.61 10.21
N TYR A 109 -1.70 -2.49 10.88
CA TYR A 109 -0.92 -1.39 10.33
C TYR A 109 0.56 -1.74 10.10
N ILE A 110 1.17 -2.55 10.98
CA ILE A 110 2.53 -3.07 10.74
C ILE A 110 2.59 -3.93 9.47
N PHE A 111 1.60 -4.80 9.25
CA PHE A 111 1.51 -5.58 8.01
C PHE A 111 1.28 -4.70 6.79
N PHE A 112 0.46 -3.66 6.92
CA PHE A 112 0.27 -2.65 5.89
C PHE A 112 1.58 -1.97 5.50
N LEU A 113 2.35 -1.48 6.49
CA LEU A 113 3.67 -0.91 6.24
C LEU A 113 4.62 -1.89 5.58
N ALA A 114 4.64 -3.16 6.01
CA ALA A 114 5.46 -4.18 5.36
C ALA A 114 5.07 -4.35 3.88
N GLY A 115 3.77 -4.35 3.56
CA GLY A 115 3.28 -4.37 2.18
C GLY A 115 3.76 -3.19 1.36
N VAL A 116 3.64 -1.98 1.92
CA VAL A 116 4.14 -0.73 1.30
C VAL A 116 5.65 -0.78 1.08
N PHE A 117 6.44 -1.14 2.09
CA PHE A 117 7.89 -1.18 1.95
C PHE A 117 8.33 -2.17 0.87
N ILE A 118 7.71 -3.35 0.82
CA ILE A 118 7.98 -4.31 -0.25
C ILE A 118 7.52 -3.77 -1.60
N HIS A 119 6.40 -3.05 -1.68
CA HIS A 119 5.99 -2.38 -2.91
C HIS A 119 7.05 -1.42 -3.41
N LEU A 120 7.55 -0.55 -2.54
CA LEU A 120 8.57 0.45 -2.89
C LEU A 120 9.90 -0.17 -3.33
N ILE A 121 10.30 -1.26 -2.68
CA ILE A 121 11.47 -2.04 -3.10
C ILE A 121 11.25 -2.65 -4.50
N VAL A 122 10.07 -3.20 -4.75
CA VAL A 122 9.72 -3.77 -6.05
C VAL A 122 9.69 -2.68 -7.12
N ASP A 123 9.14 -1.51 -6.84
CA ASP A 123 9.12 -0.37 -7.74
C ASP A 123 10.54 0.02 -8.16
N ILE A 124 11.50 0.08 -7.24
CA ILE A 124 12.92 0.32 -7.57
C ILE A 124 13.40 -0.71 -8.61
N PHE A 125 13.16 -2.01 -8.39
CA PHE A 125 13.60 -3.06 -9.32
C PHE A 125 12.83 -3.10 -10.65
N VAL A 126 11.53 -2.79 -10.64
CA VAL A 126 10.64 -2.87 -11.81
C VAL A 126 10.82 -1.64 -12.71
N ILE A 127 10.93 -0.44 -12.11
CA ILE A 127 11.17 0.83 -12.81
C ILE A 127 12.56 0.84 -13.44
N GLU A 128 13.61 0.48 -12.69
CA GLU A 128 14.98 0.44 -13.21
C GLU A 128 15.15 -0.55 -14.38
N LYS A 129 14.33 -1.60 -14.42
CA LYS A 129 14.37 -2.63 -15.47
C LYS A 129 13.32 -2.46 -16.56
N SER A 130 12.61 -1.33 -16.63
CA SER A 130 11.69 -0.98 -17.72
C SER A 130 10.42 -1.87 -17.86
N TYR A 131 10.06 -2.68 -16.86
CA TYR A 131 8.93 -3.62 -16.92
C TYR A 131 7.53 -2.98 -16.91
N TRP A 132 7.46 -1.65 -16.84
CA TRP A 132 6.21 -0.89 -16.91
C TRP A 132 5.62 -0.84 -18.32
N PHE A 133 6.45 -1.00 -19.36
CA PHE A 133 6.04 -1.03 -20.76
C PHE A 133 5.58 -2.44 -21.15
#